data_AF-A0A4S2MV98-F1
#
_entry.id   AF-A0A4S2MV98-F1
#
_cell.length_a   1.000
_cell.length_b   1.000
_cell.length_c   1.000
_cell.angle_alpha   90.00
_cell.angle_beta   90.00
_cell.angle_gamma   90.00
#
_symmetry.space_group_name_H-M   'P 1'
#
loop_
_entity.id
_entity.type
_entity.pdbx_description
1 polymer ?
#
loop_
_entity_poly.entity_id
_entity_poly.type
_entity_poly.pdbx_seq_one_letter_code
_entity_poly.pdbx_strand_id
1 'polypeptide(L)'
;MASNDPPPPPPLTPPPPPPILVPALKVGVATGGAGFLLGGLIATLRSNPTVGLFAAGTGLNCFALGSSYWAIRATMMRVYQDPQQGVTEFTPEDMLRISGASGALTGFTLGLALRGKSNAIPGAIVWGLVGLGGQYAYDRADSQRAKRLAAGPSQEGQNKGSLSDRIFNSKWSPVKKLSNEDYKKRLEARLLSIEAEIALTDEEIGHVKSQSVDSTFPKK
;
A
#
# COMPACT_ATOMS: atom_id res chain seq x y z
N MET A 1 15.92 49.05 48.47
CA MET A 1 16.26 47.66 48.12
C MET A 1 15.20 47.18 47.14
N ALA A 2 15.42 47.41 45.84
CA ALA A 2 14.49 46.98 44.81
C ALA A 2 14.78 45.49 44.53
N SER A 3 13.78 44.63 44.71
CA SER A 3 13.85 43.21 44.40
C SER A 3 14.10 43.03 42.89
N ASN A 4 15.28 42.52 42.54
CA ASN A 4 15.60 42.05 41.20
C ASN A 4 14.96 40.67 41.01
N ASP A 5 13.65 40.63 40.86
CA ASP A 5 12.99 39.42 40.37
C ASP A 5 13.05 39.40 38.83
N PRO A 6 13.48 38.29 38.20
CA PRO A 6 13.49 38.18 36.76
C PRO A 6 12.05 38.26 36.20
N PRO A 7 11.86 38.84 35.00
CA PRO A 7 10.55 38.93 34.39
C PRO A 7 9.94 37.53 34.22
N PRO A 8 8.61 37.39 34.38
CA PRO A 8 7.94 36.11 34.19
C PRO A 8 8.20 35.58 32.77
N PRO A 9 8.38 34.26 32.59
CA PRO A 9 8.60 33.68 31.28
C PRO A 9 7.41 34.00 30.36
N PRO A 10 7.65 34.24 29.05
CA PRO A 10 6.58 34.48 28.11
C PRO A 10 5.62 33.28 28.11
N PRO A 11 4.30 33.51 28.00
CA PRO A 11 3.33 32.42 27.92
C PRO A 11 3.72 31.52 26.73
N LEU A 12 3.91 30.23 27.02
CA LEU A 12 4.12 29.20 26.00
C LEU A 12 2.86 29.13 25.15
N THR A 13 2.80 29.93 24.09
CA THR A 13 1.74 29.82 23.09
C THR A 13 1.84 28.41 22.50
N PRO A 14 0.78 27.59 22.56
CA PRO A 14 0.80 26.27 21.94
C PRO A 14 1.13 26.44 20.45
N PRO A 15 1.95 25.54 19.86
CA PRO A 15 2.27 25.62 18.45
C PRO A 15 0.99 25.67 17.62
N PRO A 16 0.97 26.42 16.52
CA PRO A 16 -0.21 26.50 15.67
C PRO A 16 -0.62 25.08 15.27
N PRO A 17 -1.91 24.73 15.36
CA PRO A 17 -2.35 23.39 15.06
C PRO A 17 -1.96 23.07 13.60
N PRO A 18 -1.42 21.88 13.31
CA PRO A 18 -0.90 21.57 11.99
C PRO A 18 -1.97 21.80 10.90
N PRO A 19 -1.62 22.03 9.63
CA PRO A 19 -2.62 22.18 8.58
C PRO A 19 -3.38 20.87 8.37
N ILE A 20 -4.72 20.86 8.47
CA ILE A 20 -5.58 19.67 8.21
C ILE A 20 -5.72 19.42 6.71
N LEU A 21 -5.77 20.51 5.94
CA LEU A 21 -6.17 20.46 4.55
C LEU A 21 -5.07 19.87 3.65
N VAL A 22 -3.80 20.14 3.95
CA VAL A 22 -2.65 19.61 3.20
C VAL A 22 -2.58 18.08 3.24
N PRO A 23 -2.63 17.41 4.41
CA PRO A 23 -2.63 15.95 4.44
C PRO A 23 -3.93 15.37 3.87
N ALA A 24 -5.08 16.02 4.05
CA ALA A 24 -6.34 15.60 3.42
C ALA A 24 -6.24 15.62 1.90
N LEU A 25 -5.62 16.65 1.33
CA LEU A 25 -5.41 16.78 -0.10
C LEU A 25 -4.45 15.72 -0.63
N LYS A 26 -3.34 15.46 0.07
CA LYS A 26 -2.39 14.39 -0.31
C LYS A 26 -3.05 13.01 -0.34
N VAL A 27 -3.83 12.69 0.70
CA VAL A 27 -4.59 11.44 0.76
C VAL A 27 -5.64 11.40 -0.35
N GLY A 28 -6.36 12.51 -0.58
CA GLY A 28 -7.31 12.64 -1.67
C GLY A 28 -6.68 12.38 -3.04
N VAL A 29 -5.53 12.99 -3.36
CA VAL A 29 -4.83 12.76 -4.63
C VAL A 29 -4.39 11.31 -4.77
N ALA A 30 -3.83 10.71 -3.71
CA ALA A 30 -3.41 9.30 -3.73
C ALA A 30 -4.60 8.35 -3.98
N THR A 31 -5.70 8.54 -3.24
CA THR A 31 -6.92 7.73 -3.39
C THR A 31 -7.62 8.00 -4.72
N GLY A 32 -7.63 9.23 -5.21
CA GLY A 32 -8.19 9.61 -6.50
C GLY A 32 -7.42 8.99 -7.68
N GLY A 33 -6.08 9.00 -7.62
CA GLY A 33 -5.24 8.32 -8.60
C GLY A 33 -5.47 6.81 -8.63
N ALA A 34 -5.56 6.17 -7.45
CA ALA A 34 -5.91 4.75 -7.36
C ALA A 34 -7.31 4.46 -7.93
N GLY A 35 -8.30 5.30 -7.63
CA GLY A 35 -9.65 5.21 -8.18
C GLY A 35 -9.70 5.40 -9.69
N PHE A 36 -8.86 6.27 -10.25
CA PHE A 36 -8.73 6.48 -11.69
C PHE A 36 -8.19 5.23 -12.39
N LEU A 37 -7.12 4.62 -11.85
CA LEU A 37 -6.53 3.41 -12.41
C LEU A 37 -7.49 2.22 -12.35
N LEU A 38 -8.12 1.99 -11.20
CA LEU A 38 -9.10 0.92 -11.03
C LEU A 38 -10.34 1.16 -11.89
N GLY A 39 -10.84 2.40 -11.96
CA GLY A 39 -11.95 2.77 -12.82
C GLY A 39 -11.64 2.54 -14.29
N GLY A 40 -10.43 2.89 -14.73
CA GLY A 40 -9.94 2.62 -16.08
C GLY A 40 -9.93 1.13 -16.40
N LEU A 41 -9.35 0.30 -15.52
CA LEU A 41 -9.31 -1.15 -15.69
C LEU A 41 -10.73 -1.77 -15.75
N ILE A 42 -11.63 -1.32 -14.88
CA ILE A 42 -13.02 -1.81 -14.87
C ILE A 42 -13.73 -1.39 -16.17
N ALA A 43 -13.51 -0.17 -16.64
CA ALA A 43 -14.15 0.31 -17.86
C ALA A 43 -13.63 -0.40 -19.12
N THR A 44 -12.33 -0.72 -19.19
CA THR A 44 -11.77 -1.52 -20.29
C THR A 44 -12.31 -2.94 -20.28
N LEU A 45 -12.41 -3.58 -19.10
CA LEU A 45 -12.95 -4.93 -18.99
C LEU A 45 -14.44 -5.01 -19.35
N ARG A 46 -15.20 -3.94 -19.09
CA ARG A 46 -16.64 -3.88 -19.40
C ARG A 46 -16.92 -3.44 -20.84
N SER A 47 -15.89 -3.21 -21.66
CA SER A 47 -16.02 -2.70 -23.03
C SER A 47 -16.89 -1.44 -23.11
N ASN A 48 -16.83 -0.60 -22.08
CA ASN A 48 -17.63 0.63 -22.06
C ASN A 48 -17.11 1.59 -23.15
N PRO A 49 -17.99 2.22 -23.94
CA PRO A 49 -17.58 3.15 -24.99
C PRO A 49 -16.92 4.44 -24.44
N THR A 50 -17.03 4.71 -23.14
CA THR A 50 -16.55 5.93 -22.47
C THR A 50 -15.54 5.64 -21.35
N VAL A 51 -14.51 4.85 -21.64
CA VAL A 51 -13.47 4.44 -20.68
C VAL A 51 -12.86 5.63 -19.92
N GLY A 52 -12.45 6.69 -20.65
CA GLY A 52 -11.82 7.86 -20.04
C GLY A 52 -12.75 8.61 -19.08
N LEU A 53 -14.03 8.74 -19.43
CA LEU A 53 -15.00 9.46 -18.61
C LEU A 53 -15.36 8.68 -17.34
N PHE A 54 -15.47 7.35 -17.45
CA PHE A 54 -15.71 6.49 -16.30
C PHE A 54 -14.51 6.45 -15.34
N ALA A 55 -13.28 6.38 -15.86
CA ALA A 55 -12.06 6.46 -15.07
C ALA A 55 -11.96 7.80 -14.35
N ALA A 56 -12.18 8.92 -15.06
CA ALA A 56 -12.18 10.26 -14.48
C ALA A 56 -13.27 10.43 -13.41
N GLY A 57 -14.49 9.98 -13.69
CA GLY A 57 -15.60 10.02 -12.73
C GLY A 57 -15.32 9.21 -11.47
N THR A 58 -14.75 8.02 -11.62
CA THR A 58 -14.35 7.16 -10.49
C THR A 58 -13.23 7.80 -9.68
N GLY A 59 -12.19 8.33 -10.35
CA GLY A 59 -11.10 9.04 -9.70
C GLY A 59 -11.56 10.27 -8.92
N LEU A 60 -12.47 11.08 -9.49
CA LEU A 60 -13.02 12.26 -8.82
C LEU A 60 -13.90 11.89 -7.62
N ASN A 61 -14.72 10.84 -7.73
CA ASN A 61 -15.48 10.31 -6.60
C ASN A 61 -14.54 9.82 -5.47
N CYS A 62 -13.49 9.07 -5.81
CA CYS A 62 -12.50 8.57 -4.85
C CYS A 62 -11.68 9.69 -4.21
N PHE A 63 -11.36 10.75 -4.97
CA PHE A 63 -10.69 11.94 -4.45
C PHE A 63 -11.58 12.65 -3.41
N ALA A 64 -12.85 12.87 -3.74
CA ALA A 64 -13.81 13.51 -2.84
C ALA A 64 -13.95 12.71 -1.54
N LEU A 65 -14.12 11.39 -1.63
CA LEU A 65 -14.20 10.49 -0.48
C LEU A 65 -12.94 10.51 0.39
N GLY A 66 -11.75 10.38 -0.22
CA GLY A 66 -10.48 10.33 0.51
C GLY A 66 -10.16 11.63 1.23
N SER A 67 -10.40 12.77 0.56
CA SER A 67 -10.16 14.09 1.14
C SER A 67 -11.14 14.42 2.27
N SER A 68 -12.45 14.18 2.08
CA SER A 68 -13.45 14.44 3.11
C SER A 68 -13.28 13.53 4.33
N TYR A 69 -12.98 12.25 4.11
CA TYR A 69 -12.70 11.31 5.20
C TYR A 69 -11.54 11.76 6.07
N TRP A 70 -10.41 12.11 5.45
CA TRP A 70 -9.24 12.55 6.20
C TRP A 70 -9.48 13.88 6.93
N ALA A 71 -10.19 14.82 6.30
CA ALA A 71 -10.53 16.09 6.92
C ALA A 71 -11.45 15.91 8.15
N ILE A 72 -12.50 15.09 8.04
CA ILE A 72 -13.43 14.82 9.14
C ILE A 72 -12.71 14.08 10.27
N ARG A 73 -11.92 13.05 9.94
CA ARG A 73 -11.13 12.29 10.91
C ARG A 73 -10.15 13.19 11.68
N ALA A 74 -9.40 14.03 10.96
CA ALA A 74 -8.44 14.95 11.58
C ALA A 74 -9.12 16.00 12.47
N THR A 75 -10.30 16.47 12.08
CA THR A 75 -11.09 17.41 12.88
C THR A 75 -11.59 16.72 14.16
N MET A 76 -12.14 15.51 14.07
CA MET A 76 -12.55 14.73 15.23
C MET A 76 -11.38 14.49 16.19
N MET A 77 -10.23 14.04 15.69
CA MET A 77 -9.05 13.82 16.54
C MET A 77 -8.60 15.10 17.26
N ARG A 78 -8.75 16.28 16.68
CA ARG A 78 -8.43 17.56 17.36
C ARG A 78 -9.40 17.89 18.47
N VAL A 79 -10.69 17.70 18.23
CA VAL A 79 -11.72 17.93 19.24
C VAL A 79 -11.52 17.00 20.44
N TYR A 80 -11.11 15.76 20.19
CA TYR A 80 -10.79 14.79 21.24
C TYR A 80 -9.45 15.07 21.96
N GLN A 81 -8.48 15.73 21.33
CA GLN A 81 -7.18 16.11 21.91
C GLN A 81 -7.20 17.43 22.69
N ASP A 82 -8.32 18.16 22.68
CA ASP A 82 -8.40 19.48 23.30
C ASP A 82 -8.09 19.36 24.81
N PRO A 83 -7.14 20.15 25.37
CA PRO A 83 -6.68 20.01 26.75
C PRO A 83 -7.77 20.05 27.83
N GLN A 84 -8.98 20.52 27.51
CA GLN A 84 -10.13 20.51 28.42
C GLN A 84 -10.69 19.10 28.72
N GLN A 85 -10.40 18.07 27.91
CA GLN A 85 -10.91 16.71 28.14
C GLN A 85 -9.91 15.75 28.81
N GLY A 86 -8.66 16.17 29.04
CA GLY A 86 -7.67 15.39 29.81
C GLY A 86 -7.20 14.08 29.15
N VAL A 87 -7.50 13.85 27.87
CA VAL A 87 -7.09 12.65 27.13
C VAL A 87 -5.82 12.95 26.34
N THR A 88 -4.68 12.52 26.86
CA THR A 88 -3.35 12.68 26.22
C THR A 88 -3.00 11.55 25.25
N GLU A 89 -3.62 10.37 25.40
CA GLU A 89 -3.34 9.19 24.59
C GLU A 89 -4.61 8.62 23.96
N PHE A 90 -4.55 8.24 22.68
CA PHE A 90 -5.66 7.56 22.03
C PHE A 90 -5.64 6.07 22.33
N THR A 91 -6.73 5.58 22.91
CA THR A 91 -6.97 4.14 22.98
C THR A 91 -7.26 3.61 21.57
N PRO A 92 -6.86 2.38 21.22
CA PRO A 92 -7.24 1.76 19.95
C PRO A 92 -8.76 1.77 19.71
N GLU A 93 -9.56 1.63 20.77
CA GLU A 93 -11.02 1.72 20.70
C GLU A 93 -11.52 3.11 20.29
N ASP A 94 -10.85 4.17 20.74
CA ASP A 94 -11.20 5.55 20.38
C ASP A 94 -10.87 5.82 18.92
N MET A 95 -9.71 5.34 18.45
CA MET A 95 -9.36 5.41 17.03
C MET A 95 -10.36 4.65 16.16
N LEU A 96 -10.83 3.48 16.61
CA LEU A 96 -11.83 2.69 15.91
C LEU A 96 -13.16 3.45 15.79
N ARG A 97 -13.65 4.02 16.90
CA ARG A 97 -14.87 4.83 16.92
C ARG A 97 -14.75 6.07 16.04
N ILE A 98 -13.63 6.78 16.11
CA ILE A 98 -13.35 7.95 15.27
C ILE A 98 -13.29 7.56 13.78
N SER A 99 -12.67 6.43 13.42
CA SER A 99 -12.67 5.91 12.03
C SER A 99 -14.07 5.60 11.53
N GLY A 100 -14.88 4.92 12.35
CA GLY A 100 -16.26 4.60 12.00
C GLY A 100 -17.13 5.85 11.84
N ALA A 101 -17.04 6.77 12.79
CA ALA A 101 -17.81 8.02 12.79
C ALA A 101 -17.42 8.93 11.61
N SER A 102 -16.11 9.09 11.35
CA SER A 102 -15.63 9.88 10.21
C SER A 102 -16.01 9.25 8.87
N GLY A 103 -15.96 7.91 8.76
CA GLY A 103 -16.47 7.17 7.60
C GLY A 103 -17.97 7.39 7.40
N ALA A 104 -18.76 7.29 8.46
CA ALA A 104 -20.21 7.49 8.39
C ALA A 104 -20.58 8.93 7.99
N LEU A 105 -19.95 9.94 8.58
CA LEU A 105 -20.17 11.34 8.21
C LEU A 105 -19.74 11.63 6.77
N THR A 106 -18.63 11.05 6.33
CA THR A 106 -18.18 11.16 4.93
C THR A 106 -19.20 10.54 3.98
N GLY A 107 -19.65 9.32 4.26
CA GLY A 107 -20.65 8.63 3.45
C GLY A 107 -21.99 9.34 3.44
N PHE A 108 -22.39 9.92 4.58
CA PHE A 108 -23.61 10.73 4.70
C PHE A 108 -23.53 11.98 3.84
N THR A 109 -22.48 12.79 4.03
CA THR A 109 -22.31 14.08 3.34
C THR A 109 -22.18 13.89 1.84
N LEU A 110 -21.35 12.94 1.40
CA LEU A 110 -21.15 12.70 -0.03
C LEU A 110 -22.32 11.95 -0.68
N GLY A 111 -22.97 11.05 0.06
CA GLY A 111 -24.20 10.38 -0.37
C GLY A 111 -25.33 11.37 -0.61
N LEU A 112 -25.48 12.35 0.30
CA LEU A 112 -26.44 13.44 0.16
C LEU A 112 -26.10 14.34 -1.03
N ALA A 113 -24.84 14.77 -1.15
CA ALA A 113 -24.41 15.76 -2.15
C ALA A 113 -24.39 15.20 -3.59
N LEU A 114 -23.88 13.98 -3.78
CA LEU A 114 -23.69 13.42 -5.13
C LEU A 114 -24.83 12.52 -5.59
N ARG A 115 -25.61 11.94 -4.67
CA ARG A 115 -26.61 10.91 -4.98
C ARG A 115 -27.99 11.21 -4.39
N GLY A 116 -28.16 12.31 -3.66
CA GLY A 116 -29.44 12.73 -3.08
C GLY A 116 -29.80 12.08 -1.74
N LYS A 117 -30.90 12.53 -1.13
CA LYS A 117 -31.30 12.18 0.24
C LYS A 117 -31.49 10.69 0.52
N SER A 118 -31.95 9.93 -0.47
CA SER A 118 -32.18 8.48 -0.32
C SER A 118 -30.87 7.70 -0.16
N ASN A 119 -29.74 8.28 -0.58
CA ASN A 119 -28.44 7.64 -0.57
C ASN A 119 -27.54 8.09 0.58
N ALA A 120 -28.01 9.01 1.43
CA ALA A 120 -27.26 9.51 2.59
C ALA A 120 -27.12 8.44 3.68
N ILE A 121 -28.21 7.77 4.06
CA ILE A 121 -28.20 6.73 5.11
C ILE A 121 -27.42 5.49 4.65
N PRO A 122 -27.68 4.90 3.46
CA PRO A 122 -26.88 3.78 2.97
C PRO A 122 -25.40 4.14 2.86
N GLY A 123 -25.09 5.37 2.40
CA GLY A 123 -23.72 5.88 2.34
C GLY A 123 -23.04 5.90 3.70
N ALA A 124 -23.72 6.42 4.72
CA ALA A 124 -23.19 6.47 6.08
C ALA A 124 -22.87 5.06 6.63
N ILE A 125 -23.77 4.09 6.41
CA ILE A 125 -23.59 2.72 6.90
C ILE A 125 -22.39 2.07 6.23
N VAL A 126 -22.34 2.08 4.89
CA VAL A 126 -21.26 1.43 4.14
C VAL A 126 -19.91 2.05 4.46
N TRP A 127 -19.80 3.37 4.41
CA TRP A 127 -18.53 4.05 4.65
C TRP A 127 -18.10 4.02 6.13
N GLY A 128 -19.06 3.98 7.06
CA GLY A 128 -18.77 3.75 8.48
C GLY A 128 -18.19 2.36 8.74
N LEU A 129 -18.78 1.32 8.13
CA LEU A 129 -18.25 -0.05 8.21
C LEU A 129 -16.87 -0.17 7.57
N VAL A 130 -16.64 0.49 6.44
CA VAL A 130 -15.31 0.55 5.81
C VAL A 130 -14.31 1.24 6.73
N GLY A 131 -14.69 2.32 7.41
CA GLY A 131 -13.83 2.99 8.40
C GLY A 131 -13.48 2.09 9.59
N LEU A 132 -14.46 1.41 10.17
CA LEU A 132 -14.25 0.45 11.27
C LEU A 132 -13.36 -0.72 10.83
N GLY A 133 -13.71 -1.35 9.70
CA GLY A 133 -12.96 -2.48 9.15
C GLY A 133 -11.53 -2.09 8.78
N GLY A 134 -11.33 -0.89 8.22
CA GLY A 134 -10.03 -0.35 7.88
C GLY A 134 -9.13 -0.15 9.10
N GLN A 135 -9.67 0.42 10.18
CA GLN A 135 -8.92 0.58 11.43
C GLN A 135 -8.63 -0.77 12.08
N TYR A 136 -9.60 -1.68 12.15
CA TYR A 136 -9.38 -3.03 12.67
C TYR A 136 -8.29 -3.79 11.92
N ALA A 137 -8.27 -3.68 10.59
CA ALA A 137 -7.23 -4.26 9.75
C ALA A 137 -5.86 -3.64 10.01
N TYR A 138 -5.81 -2.32 10.20
CA TYR A 138 -4.58 -1.59 10.54
C TYR A 138 -4.03 -2.05 11.89
N ASP A 139 -4.84 -2.08 12.95
CA ASP A 139 -4.44 -2.48 14.30
C ASP A 139 -3.96 -3.95 14.33
N ARG A 140 -4.59 -4.81 13.55
CA ARG A 140 -4.15 -6.21 13.39
C ARG A 140 -2.81 -6.31 12.65
N ALA A 141 -2.60 -5.51 11.60
CA ALA A 141 -1.33 -5.49 10.89
C ALA A 141 -0.20 -4.90 11.75
N ASP A 142 -0.51 -3.86 12.53
CA ASP A 142 0.45 -3.19 13.39
C ASP A 142 0.87 -4.06 14.57
N SER A 143 -0.07 -4.73 15.24
CA SER A 143 0.25 -5.73 16.27
C SER A 143 1.09 -6.89 15.74
N GLN A 144 0.95 -7.27 14.46
CA GLN A 144 1.83 -8.24 13.82
C GLN A 144 3.23 -7.68 13.57
N ARG A 145 3.37 -6.40 13.18
CA ARG A 145 4.66 -5.72 13.01
C ARG A 145 5.38 -5.55 14.34
N ALA A 146 4.69 -5.11 15.39
CA ALA A 146 5.22 -5.00 16.73
C ALA A 146 5.77 -6.34 17.25
N LYS A 147 5.05 -7.45 17.00
CA LYS A 147 5.52 -8.80 17.32
C LYS A 147 6.77 -9.21 16.52
N ARG A 148 6.87 -8.80 15.24
CA ARG A 148 8.06 -9.08 14.40
C ARG A 148 9.28 -8.31 14.88
N LEU A 149 9.11 -7.04 15.26
CA LEU A 149 10.19 -6.21 15.80
C LEU A 149 10.65 -6.72 17.17
N ALA A 150 9.71 -7.18 18.02
CA ALA A 150 10.03 -7.79 19.31
C ALA A 150 10.66 -9.19 19.20
N ALA A 151 10.42 -9.93 18.11
CA ALA A 151 10.96 -11.28 17.90
C ALA A 151 12.41 -11.32 17.36
N GLY A 152 13.00 -10.16 17.02
CA GLY A 152 14.39 -10.06 16.55
C GLY A 152 14.66 -10.68 15.16
N PRO A 153 15.83 -10.40 14.55
CA PRO A 153 16.18 -10.83 13.19
C PRO A 153 16.38 -12.35 13.02
N SER A 154 16.31 -13.13 14.11
CA SER A 154 16.64 -14.56 14.11
C SER A 154 15.53 -15.48 13.58
N GLN A 155 14.35 -14.94 13.20
CA GLN A 155 13.23 -15.72 12.63
C GLN A 155 12.87 -15.34 11.18
N GLU A 156 13.79 -14.74 10.43
CA GLU A 156 13.55 -14.33 9.05
C GLU A 156 13.42 -15.52 8.07
N GLY A 157 13.76 -16.74 8.51
CA GLY A 157 13.74 -17.95 7.68
C GLY A 157 12.47 -18.82 7.72
N GLN A 158 11.52 -18.63 8.65
CA GLN A 158 10.51 -19.69 8.89
C GLN A 158 9.04 -19.28 9.05
N ASN A 159 8.66 -18.02 9.07
CA ASN A 159 7.28 -17.70 9.43
C ASN A 159 6.30 -17.67 8.25
N LYS A 160 5.79 -18.87 7.93
CA LYS A 160 4.56 -19.17 7.20
C LYS A 160 3.42 -18.23 7.63
N GLY A 161 2.97 -17.33 6.74
CA GLY A 161 1.60 -16.80 6.82
C GLY A 161 1.41 -15.28 6.91
N SER A 162 2.32 -14.46 6.39
CA SER A 162 1.95 -13.07 6.06
C SER A 162 0.90 -13.09 4.94
N LEU A 163 -0.17 -12.28 5.04
CA LEU A 163 -1.21 -12.20 3.99
C LEU A 163 -0.61 -11.94 2.60
N SER A 164 0.48 -11.16 2.56
CA SER A 164 1.31 -10.96 1.38
C SER A 164 1.91 -12.26 0.84
N ASP A 165 2.52 -13.10 1.68
CA ASP A 165 3.07 -14.39 1.25
C ASP A 165 1.97 -15.35 0.78
N ARG A 166 0.76 -15.28 1.37
CA ARG A 166 -0.40 -16.05 0.93
C ARG A 166 -0.95 -15.58 -0.41
N ILE A 167 -0.90 -14.27 -0.68
CA ILE A 167 -1.26 -13.68 -1.98
C ILE A 167 -0.21 -14.05 -3.03
N PHE A 168 1.09 -13.89 -2.73
CA PHE A 168 2.19 -14.19 -3.66
C PHE A 168 2.40 -15.69 -3.91
N ASN A 169 2.04 -16.57 -2.96
CA ASN A 169 1.98 -18.03 -3.18
C ASN A 169 0.62 -18.53 -3.70
N SER A 170 -0.36 -17.64 -3.91
CA SER A 170 -1.63 -18.05 -4.52
C SER A 170 -1.41 -18.47 -5.97
N LYS A 171 -2.20 -19.44 -6.44
CA LYS A 171 -2.21 -19.88 -7.86
C LYS A 171 -2.51 -18.75 -8.85
N TRP A 172 -3.00 -17.61 -8.35
CA TRP A 172 -3.38 -16.43 -9.12
C TRP A 172 -2.32 -15.32 -9.13
N SER A 173 -1.15 -15.52 -8.50
CA SER A 173 -0.06 -14.53 -8.55
C SER A 173 0.89 -14.84 -9.73
N PRO A 174 1.06 -13.90 -10.68
CA PRO A 174 2.06 -14.03 -11.76
C PRO A 174 3.50 -14.01 -11.23
N VAL A 175 3.71 -13.54 -10.00
CA VAL A 175 5.02 -13.38 -9.38
C VAL A 175 5.08 -14.25 -8.13
N LYS A 176 5.94 -15.27 -8.15
CA LYS A 176 6.17 -16.20 -7.03
C LYS A 176 7.45 -15.81 -6.30
N LYS A 177 7.39 -15.71 -4.97
CA LYS A 177 8.56 -15.48 -4.13
C LYS A 177 9.45 -16.72 -4.18
N LEU A 178 10.70 -16.56 -4.61
CA LEU A 178 11.68 -17.64 -4.68
C LEU A 178 12.25 -17.92 -3.29
N SER A 179 12.26 -19.18 -2.87
CA SER A 179 13.07 -19.61 -1.73
C SER A 179 14.55 -19.64 -2.14
N ASN A 180 15.47 -19.41 -1.19
CA ASN A 180 16.92 -19.51 -1.45
C ASN A 180 17.32 -20.89 -2.00
N GLU A 181 16.62 -21.94 -1.60
CA GLU A 181 16.85 -23.30 -2.13
C GLU A 181 16.37 -23.45 -3.57
N ASP A 182 15.22 -22.86 -3.91
CA ASP A 182 14.70 -22.85 -5.28
C ASP A 182 15.61 -22.05 -6.22
N TYR A 183 16.23 -20.96 -5.71
CA TYR A 183 17.23 -20.20 -6.45
C TYR A 183 18.47 -21.04 -6.74
N LYS A 184 19.02 -21.70 -5.71
CA LYS A 184 20.21 -22.55 -5.82
C LYS A 184 19.99 -23.67 -6.84
N LYS A 185 18.84 -24.36 -6.77
CA LYS A 185 18.49 -25.45 -7.70
C LYS A 185 18.40 -24.97 -9.15
N ARG A 186 17.85 -23.77 -9.39
CA ARG A 186 17.82 -23.19 -10.75
C ARG A 186 19.20 -22.78 -11.23
N LEU A 187 20.04 -22.27 -10.34
CA LEU A 187 21.40 -21.87 -10.68
C LEU A 187 22.25 -23.08 -11.07
N GLU A 188 22.15 -24.17 -10.31
CA GLU A 188 22.79 -25.46 -10.63
C GLU A 188 22.31 -26.04 -11.97
N ALA A 189 20.99 -26.01 -12.22
CA ALA A 189 20.43 -26.45 -13.49
C ALA A 189 20.92 -25.62 -14.69
N ARG A 190 21.10 -24.29 -14.51
CA ARG A 190 21.66 -23.42 -15.55
C ARG A 190 23.14 -23.68 -15.78
N LEU A 191 23.90 -23.95 -14.72
CA LEU A 191 25.32 -24.28 -14.81
C LEU A 191 25.54 -25.54 -15.66
N LEU A 192 24.78 -26.61 -15.36
CA LEU A 192 24.84 -27.88 -16.09
C LEU A 192 24.46 -27.71 -17.57
N SER A 193 23.46 -26.88 -17.87
CA SER A 193 23.04 -26.59 -19.25
C SER A 193 24.14 -25.87 -20.04
N ILE A 194 24.83 -24.92 -19.40
CA ILE A 194 25.92 -24.16 -20.05
C ILE A 194 27.11 -25.10 -20.30
N GLU A 195 27.44 -25.98 -19.36
CA GLU A 195 28.54 -26.93 -19.52
C GLU A 195 28.29 -27.94 -20.66
N ALA A 196 27.04 -28.38 -20.83
CA ALA A 196 26.65 -29.21 -21.97
C ALA A 196 26.76 -28.46 -23.31
N GLU A 197 26.39 -27.18 -23.34
CA GLU A 197 26.48 -26.34 -24.55
C GLU A 197 27.94 -26.05 -24.94
N ILE A 198 28.84 -25.87 -23.96
CA ILE A 198 30.29 -25.77 -24.19
C ILE A 198 30.83 -27.06 -24.81
N ALA A 199 30.46 -28.22 -24.27
CA ALA A 199 30.93 -29.50 -24.80
C ALA A 199 30.49 -29.73 -26.26
N LEU A 200 29.25 -29.35 -26.60
CA LEU A 200 28.75 -29.45 -27.97
C LEU A 200 29.50 -28.51 -28.92
N THR A 201 29.79 -27.29 -28.44
CA THR A 201 30.52 -26.28 -29.22
C THR A 201 31.98 -26.71 -29.47
N ASP A 202 32.63 -27.33 -28.50
CA ASP A 202 33.99 -27.86 -28.65
C ASP A 202 34.06 -29.02 -29.66
N GLU A 203 33.04 -29.88 -29.71
CA GLU A 203 32.92 -30.94 -30.73
C GLU A 203 32.77 -30.34 -32.13
N GLU A 204 31.95 -29.29 -32.28
CA GLU A 204 31.74 -28.59 -33.56
C GLU A 204 33.00 -27.85 -34.03
N ILE A 205 33.74 -27.20 -33.12
CA ILE A 205 35.06 -26.60 -33.41
C ILE A 205 36.06 -27.69 -33.86
N GLY A 206 36.05 -28.86 -33.23
CA GLY A 206 36.87 -30.00 -33.61
C GLY A 206 36.57 -30.49 -35.03
N HIS A 207 35.29 -30.57 -35.39
CA HIS A 207 34.81 -30.95 -36.72
C HIS A 207 35.19 -29.93 -37.80
N VAL A 208 35.03 -28.63 -37.52
CA VAL A 208 35.45 -27.57 -38.46
C VAL A 208 36.96 -27.56 -38.65
N LYS A 209 37.73 -27.78 -37.57
CA LYS A 209 39.19 -27.85 -37.65
C LYS A 209 39.65 -29.05 -38.46
N SER A 210 39.09 -30.23 -38.27
CA SER A 210 39.45 -31.41 -39.07
C SER A 210 39.10 -31.25 -40.56
N GLN A 211 37.96 -30.66 -40.90
CA GLN A 211 37.60 -30.33 -42.29
C GLN A 211 38.52 -29.27 -42.92
N SER A 212 38.96 -28.26 -42.15
CA SER A 212 39.90 -27.24 -42.63
C SER A 212 41.32 -27.81 -42.88
N VAL A 213 41.73 -28.80 -42.08
CA VAL A 213 43.03 -29.47 -42.24
C VAL A 213 43.01 -30.43 -43.43
N ASP A 214 41.91 -31.14 -43.67
CA ASP A 214 41.76 -32.08 -44.80
C ASP A 214 41.64 -31.36 -46.16
N SER A 215 41.11 -30.12 -46.17
CA SER A 215 41.06 -29.27 -47.37
C SER A 215 42.37 -28.57 -47.71
N THR A 216 43.35 -28.53 -46.80
CA THR A 216 44.65 -27.87 -47.00
C THR A 216 45.74 -28.80 -47.55
N PHE A 217 45.57 -30.13 -47.46
CA PHE A 217 46.54 -31.11 -47.99
C PHE A 217 45.89 -32.09 -48.96
N PRO A 218 45.80 -31.80 -50.28
CA PRO A 218 45.40 -32.79 -51.25
C PRO A 218 46.44 -33.92 -51.30
N LYS A 219 46.01 -35.15 -50.98
CA LYS A 219 46.81 -36.37 -51.16
C LYS A 219 47.18 -36.51 -52.64
N LYS A 220 48.48 -36.51 -52.91
CA LYS A 220 49.08 -36.85 -54.21
C LYS A 220 49.56 -38.30 -54.19
#